data_AF-A0A831LAV4-F1
#
_entry.id   AF-A0A831LAV4-F1
#
_cell.length_a   1.000
_cell.length_b   1.000
_cell.length_c   1.000
_cell.angle_alpha   90.00
_cell.angle_beta   90.00
_cell.angle_gamma   90.00
#
_symmetry.space_group_name_H-M   'P 1'
#
loop_
_entity.id
_entity.type
_entity.pdbx_description
1 polymer ?
#
loop_
_entity_poly.entity_id
_entity_poly.type
_entity_poly.pdbx_seq_one_letter_code
_entity_poly.pdbx_strand_id
1 'polypeptide(L)'
;MKVEYSKTFVKAVKKLSGKMLDSVKRTILETKKAENIGQLSNCEKLVGYKNTYRLRIGDLRAFFYVRVDGEGNTIIFEYLVPRGQAYDRKMIHNLKKKDI
;
A
#
# COMPACT_ATOMS: atom_id res chain seq x y z
N MET A 1 -6.39 -0.08 -12.29
CA MET A 1 -4.94 -0.37 -12.08
C MET A 1 -4.71 -1.84 -11.76
N LYS A 2 -3.55 -2.40 -12.15
CA LYS A 2 -3.12 -3.75 -11.72
C LYS A 2 -2.65 -3.68 -10.26
N VAL A 3 -2.98 -4.70 -9.46
CA VAL A 3 -2.65 -4.74 -8.03
C VAL A 3 -2.01 -6.07 -7.66
N GLU A 4 -0.83 -6.00 -7.06
CA GLU A 4 -0.04 -7.12 -6.54
C GLU A 4 0.16 -6.96 -5.02
N TYR A 5 0.53 -8.06 -4.35
CA TYR A 5 0.70 -8.10 -2.90
C TYR A 5 1.96 -8.85 -2.51
N SER A 6 2.74 -8.26 -1.61
CA SER A 6 3.84 -8.96 -0.97
C SER A 6 3.30 -10.05 -0.05
N LYS A 7 4.13 -11.07 0.22
CA LYS A 7 3.82 -12.10 1.23
C LYS A 7 3.57 -11.48 2.61
N THR A 8 4.27 -10.38 2.94
CA THR A 8 4.12 -9.69 4.23
C THR A 8 2.77 -9.00 4.34
N PHE A 9 2.33 -8.31 3.28
CA PHE A 9 1.02 -7.70 3.22
C PHE A 9 -0.09 -8.74 3.37
N VAL A 10 -0.02 -9.84 2.61
CA VAL A 10 -1.02 -10.92 2.70
C VAL A 10 -1.09 -11.50 4.12
N LYS A 11 0.06 -11.73 4.77
CA LYS A 11 0.10 -12.18 6.17
C LYS A 11 -0.55 -11.20 7.14
N ALA A 12 -0.38 -9.89 6.93
CA ALA A 12 -1.02 -8.87 7.76
C ALA A 12 -2.53 -8.84 7.55
N VAL A 13 -3.01 -8.89 6.30
CA VAL A 13 -4.45 -8.91 5.99
C VAL A 13 -5.14 -10.14 6.56
N LYS A 14 -4.49 -11.33 6.49
CA LYS A 14 -5.03 -12.57 7.05
C LYS A 14 -5.27 -12.54 8.56
N LYS A 15 -4.65 -11.61 9.28
CA LYS A 15 -4.85 -11.42 10.73
C LYS A 15 -6.01 -10.48 11.05
N LEU A 16 -6.57 -9.80 10.06
CA LEU A 16 -7.70 -8.88 10.25
C LEU A 16 -9.03 -9.63 10.22
N SER A 17 -10.00 -9.09 10.94
CA SER A 17 -11.38 -9.57 10.95
C SER A 17 -12.36 -8.40 11.02
N GLY A 18 -13.63 -8.69 10.73
CA GLY A 18 -14.73 -7.73 10.77
C GLY A 18 -14.47 -6.44 9.98
N LYS A 19 -14.84 -5.30 10.58
CA LYS A 19 -14.83 -3.97 9.93
C LYS A 19 -13.47 -3.57 9.35
N MET A 20 -12.37 -4.00 9.97
CA MET A 20 -11.02 -3.68 9.48
C MET A 20 -10.70 -4.43 8.19
N LEU A 21 -11.02 -5.72 8.14
CA LEU A 21 -10.85 -6.52 6.93
C LEU A 21 -11.71 -5.98 5.78
N ASP A 22 -12.96 -5.61 6.07
CA ASP A 22 -13.87 -5.05 5.07
C ASP A 22 -13.37 -3.72 4.53
N SER A 23 -12.79 -2.88 5.39
CA SER A 23 -12.17 -1.62 4.98
C SER A 23 -10.99 -1.83 4.04
N VAL A 24 -10.11 -2.78 4.35
CA VAL A 24 -8.97 -3.12 3.47
C VAL A 24 -9.46 -3.67 2.12
N LYS A 25 -10.46 -4.56 2.12
CA LYS A 25 -11.03 -5.12 0.88
C LYS A 25 -11.63 -4.03 -0.01
N ARG A 26 -12.43 -3.13 0.55
CA ARG A 26 -13.03 -2.00 -0.16
C ARG A 26 -11.96 -1.11 -0.77
N THR A 27 -10.95 -0.75 0.01
CA THR A 27 -9.84 0.07 -0.47
C THR A 27 -9.05 -0.59 -1.61
N ILE A 28 -8.81 -1.90 -1.53
CA ILE A 28 -8.18 -2.66 -2.63
C ILE A 28 -9.06 -2.63 -3.88
N LEU A 29 -10.38 -2.76 -3.73
CA LEU A 29 -11.33 -2.70 -4.84
C LEU A 29 -11.34 -1.31 -5.50
N GLU A 30 -11.36 -0.24 -4.71
CA GLU A 30 -11.24 1.14 -5.18
C GLU A 30 -9.92 1.34 -5.92
N THR A 31 -8.82 0.80 -5.39
CA THR A 31 -7.50 0.87 -6.01
C THR A 31 -7.46 0.17 -7.37
N LYS A 32 -8.12 -0.99 -7.50
CA LYS A 32 -8.24 -1.69 -8.78
C LYS A 32 -9.05 -0.91 -9.80
N LYS A 33 -10.09 -0.20 -9.35
CA LYS A 33 -10.99 0.61 -10.20
C LYS A 33 -10.40 1.95 -10.61
N ALA A 34 -9.47 2.50 -9.83
CA ALA A 34 -8.79 3.74 -10.18
C ALA A 34 -8.00 3.58 -11.48
N GLU A 35 -7.92 4.65 -12.25
CA GLU A 35 -7.12 4.75 -13.48
C GLU A 35 -5.68 5.15 -13.15
N ASN A 36 -5.51 6.02 -12.15
CA ASN A 36 -4.22 6.53 -11.71
C ASN A 36 -4.18 6.79 -10.19
N ILE A 37 -2.98 6.98 -9.65
CA ILE A 37 -2.75 7.18 -8.21
C ILE A 37 -3.48 8.43 -7.69
N GLY A 38 -3.64 9.47 -8.50
CA GLY A 38 -4.29 10.72 -8.11
C GLY A 38 -5.78 10.57 -7.77
N GLN A 39 -6.42 9.49 -8.23
CA GLN A 39 -7.80 9.17 -7.87
C GLN A 39 -7.92 8.44 -6.53
N LEU A 40 -6.82 8.00 -5.93
CA LEU A 40 -6.83 7.29 -4.65
C LEU A 40 -7.01 8.28 -3.50
N SER A 41 -8.14 8.17 -2.80
CA SER A 41 -8.36 8.95 -1.58
C SER A 41 -7.38 8.55 -0.48
N ASN A 42 -6.97 9.53 0.34
CA ASN A 42 -6.05 9.32 1.47
C ASN A 42 -4.70 8.66 1.08
N CYS A 43 -4.23 8.94 -0.13
CA CYS A 43 -2.95 8.50 -0.67
C CYS A 43 -1.93 9.64 -0.57
N GLU A 44 -0.75 9.35 -0.01
CA GLU A 44 0.37 10.29 0.07
C GLU A 44 1.65 9.64 -0.47
N LYS A 45 2.40 10.36 -1.30
CA LYS A 45 3.77 9.97 -1.68
C LYS A 45 4.69 10.14 -0.47
N LEU A 46 5.56 9.17 -0.21
CA LEU A 46 6.54 9.32 0.87
C LEU A 46 7.66 10.29 0.46
N VAL A 47 7.97 11.23 1.35
CA VAL A 47 9.07 12.17 1.15
C VAL A 47 10.41 11.43 1.13
N GLY A 48 11.24 11.71 0.12
CA GLY A 48 12.54 11.05 -0.06
C GLY A 48 12.47 9.67 -0.71
N TYR A 49 11.31 9.32 -1.30
CA TYR A 49 11.11 8.11 -2.08
C TYR A 49 10.69 8.45 -3.52
N LYS A 50 11.13 7.63 -4.48
CA LYS A 50 10.81 7.76 -5.91
C LYS A 50 9.38 7.32 -6.21
N ASN A 51 9.04 6.11 -5.79
CA ASN A 51 7.86 5.38 -6.22
C ASN A 51 7.06 4.78 -5.06
N THR A 52 7.39 5.14 -3.82
CA THR A 52 6.73 4.63 -2.62
C THR A 52 5.65 5.58 -2.12
N TYR A 53 4.48 5.02 -1.82
CA TYR A 53 3.29 5.72 -1.36
C TYR A 53 2.71 5.07 -0.11
N ARG A 54 1.87 5.81 0.59
CA ARG A 54 1.12 5.37 1.76
C ARG A 54 -0.36 5.67 1.58
N LEU A 55 -1.19 4.66 1.83
CA LEU A 55 -2.64 4.79 1.92
C LEU A 55 -3.08 4.69 3.37
N ARG A 56 -3.95 5.60 3.82
CA ARG A 56 -4.61 5.50 5.13
C ARG A 56 -5.90 4.69 5.01
N ILE A 57 -6.04 3.65 5.83
CA ILE A 57 -7.23 2.78 5.89
C ILE A 57 -7.68 2.72 7.35
N GLY A 58 -8.49 3.70 7.77
CA GLY A 58 -8.85 3.88 9.18
C GLY A 58 -7.60 4.04 10.06
N ASP A 59 -7.37 3.08 10.95
CA ASP A 59 -6.22 3.00 11.86
C ASP A 59 -5.01 2.25 11.29
N LEU A 60 -5.12 1.74 10.07
CA LEU A 60 -4.04 1.08 9.35
C LEU A 60 -3.38 2.02 8.33
N ARG A 61 -2.12 1.73 8.03
CA ARG A 61 -1.35 2.30 6.93
C ARG A 61 -0.94 1.18 6.01
N ALA A 62 -1.31 1.29 4.74
CA ALA A 62 -0.80 0.45 3.68
C ALA A 62 0.35 1.17 2.98
N PHE A 63 1.50 0.53 2.84
CA PHE A 63 2.63 1.05 2.07
C PHE A 63 2.74 0.24 0.79
N PHE A 64 2.93 0.94 -0.34
CA PHE A 64 2.98 0.31 -1.64
C PHE A 64 3.94 1.03 -2.58
N TYR A 65 4.43 0.30 -3.58
CA TYR A 65 5.18 0.87 -4.69
C TYR A 65 4.29 0.99 -5.90
N VAL A 66 4.57 1.99 -6.75
CA VAL A 66 4.03 2.03 -8.10
C VAL A 66 5.12 1.68 -9.09
N ARG A 67 4.84 0.71 -9.93
CA ARG A 67 5.65 0.37 -11.09
C ARG A 67 4.86 0.73 -12.33
N VAL A 68 5.48 1.52 -13.19
CA VAL A 68 4.94 1.84 -14.52
C VAL A 68 5.59 0.90 -15.51
N ASP A 69 4.78 0.14 -16.23
CA ASP A 69 5.21 -0.74 -17.32
C ASP A 69 4.42 -0.42 -18.59
N GLY A 70 4.72 -1.11 -19.70
CA GLY A 70 4.04 -0.89 -20.98
C GLY A 70 2.54 -1.19 -20.97
N GLU A 71 2.04 -1.90 -19.95
CA GLU A 71 0.62 -2.22 -19.75
C GLU A 71 -0.08 -1.24 -18.79
N GLY A 72 0.68 -0.32 -18.17
CA GLY A 72 0.19 0.76 -17.32
C GLY A 72 0.75 0.75 -15.90
N ASN A 73 -0.06 1.20 -14.94
CA ASN A 73 0.35 1.32 -13.54
C ASN A 73 0.02 0.05 -12.75
N THR A 74 1.07 -0.55 -12.17
CA THR A 74 0.98 -1.66 -11.22
C THR A 74 1.26 -1.17 -9.80
N ILE A 75 0.29 -1.32 -8.90
CA ILE A 75 0.45 -1.07 -7.46
C ILE A 75 0.87 -2.36 -6.76
N ILE A 76 1.93 -2.30 -5.97
CA ILE A 76 2.45 -3.44 -5.21
C ILE A 76 2.34 -3.13 -3.72
N PHE A 77 1.33 -3.69 -3.06
CA PHE A 77 1.16 -3.53 -1.62
C PHE A 77 2.22 -4.32 -0.86
N GLU A 78 3.09 -3.61 -0.13
CA GLU A 78 4.24 -4.20 0.57
C GLU A 78 3.96 -4.43 2.05
N TYR A 79 3.40 -3.44 2.76
CA TYR A 79 3.12 -3.52 4.19
C TYR A 79 1.72 -3.03 4.52
N LEU A 80 1.13 -3.61 5.57
CA LEU A 80 -0.08 -3.12 6.22
C LEU A 80 0.15 -3.14 7.72
N VAL A 81 0.16 -1.97 8.36
CA VAL A 81 0.56 -1.83 9.77
C VAL A 81 -0.34 -0.84 10.52
N PRO A 82 -0.52 -1.00 11.84
CA PRO A 82 -1.16 0.02 12.68
C PRO A 82 -0.41 1.36 12.66
N ARG A 83 -1.10 2.46 13.02
CA ARG A 83 -0.51 3.81 13.13
C ARG A 83 0.84 3.85 13.81
N GLY A 84 0.91 3.33 15.03
CA GLY A 84 2.08 3.43 15.88
C GLY A 84 3.27 2.59 15.41
N GLN A 85 3.04 1.63 14.50
CA GLN A 85 4.09 0.78 13.93
C GLN A 85 4.53 1.25 12.54
N ALA A 86 3.88 2.29 12.00
CA ALA A 86 4.33 2.92 10.77
C ALA A 86 5.71 3.53 11.01
N TYR A 87 6.56 3.43 9.99
CA TYR A 87 7.93 3.98 9.99
C TYR A 87 8.93 3.28 10.92
N ASP A 88 8.68 2.04 11.33
CA ASP A 88 9.72 1.22 11.97
C ASP A 88 11.00 1.16 11.10
N ARG A 89 12.17 1.24 11.74
CA ARG A 89 13.47 1.34 11.06
C ARG A 89 13.68 0.22 10.04
N LYS A 90 13.29 -1.01 10.38
CA LYS A 90 13.43 -2.17 9.49
C LYS A 90 12.51 -2.05 8.28
N MET A 91 11.27 -1.59 8.49
CA MET A 91 10.33 -1.34 7.42
C MET A 91 10.85 -0.26 6.47
N ILE A 92 11.33 0.86 7.01
CA ILE A 92 11.85 1.99 6.24
C ILE A 92 13.06 1.60 5.40
N HIS A 93 13.98 0.84 5.98
CA HIS A 93 15.14 0.30 5.25
C HIS A 93 14.70 -0.60 4.09
N ASN A 94 13.76 -1.52 4.32
CA ASN A 94 13.25 -2.40 3.27
C ASN A 94 12.48 -1.65 2.19
N LEU A 95 11.70 -0.62 2.57
CA LEU A 95 11.03 0.26 1.63
C LEU A 95 12.04 0.94 0.72
N LYS A 96 13.10 1.54 1.27
CA LYS A 96 14.15 2.19 0.47
C LYS A 96 14.87 1.23 -0.48
N LYS A 97 15.15 0.01 -0.03
CA LYS A 97 15.84 -0.99 -0.86
C LYS A 97 15.03 -1.40 -2.10
N LYS A 98 13.70 -1.36 -2.01
CA LYS A 98 12.78 -1.77 -3.07
C LYS A 98 12.23 -0.60 -3.90
N ASP A 99 12.47 0.63 -3.46
CA ASP A 99 12.07 1.87 -4.12
C ASP A 99 13.03 2.18 -5.29
N ILE A 100 12.85 1.45 -6.39
CA ILE A 100 13.66 1.54 -7.60
C ILE A 100 13.01 2.50 -8.59
#